data_AF-A0A2E3AD81-F1
#
_entry.id   AF-A0A2E3AD81-F1
#
_cell.length_a   1.000
_cell.length_b   1.000
_cell.length_c   1.000
_cell.angle_alpha   90.00
_cell.angle_beta   90.00
_cell.angle_gamma   90.00
#
_symmetry.space_group_name_H-M   'P 1'
#
loop_
_entity.id
_entity.type
_entity.pdbx_description
1 polymer ?
#
loop_
_entity_poly.entity_id
_entity_poly.type
_entity_poly.pdbx_seq_one_letter_code
_entity_poly.pdbx_strand_id
1 'polypeptide(L)'
;MNFTDKNGGVDFQDDFLYWINKKTKTVDYLAYRYHTNNGGVRFRVAINRRTIDGVVFQDYENYGASKNTPLDELSELYKKGELKLISMIENNFIKILNP
;
A
#
# COMPACT_ATOMS: atom_id res chain seq x y z
N MET A 1 2.16 6.25 -12.00
CA MET A 1 1.89 5.61 -13.31
C MET A 1 0.40 5.71 -13.51
N ASN A 2 -0.07 6.28 -14.61
CA ASN A 2 -1.51 6.40 -14.87
C ASN A 2 -1.89 5.35 -15.89
N PHE A 3 -2.92 4.55 -15.59
CA PHE A 3 -3.48 3.60 -16.55
C PHE A 3 -4.53 4.33 -17.41
N THR A 4 -4.65 3.92 -18.68
CA THR A 4 -5.66 4.49 -19.60
C THR A 4 -7.01 3.79 -19.44
N ASP A 5 -8.12 4.51 -19.65
CA ASP A 5 -9.52 4.04 -19.56
C ASP A 5 -9.77 2.69 -20.25
N LYS A 6 -9.07 2.44 -21.36
CA LYS A 6 -9.26 1.22 -22.19
C LYS A 6 -8.70 -0.06 -21.55
N ASN A 7 -7.76 0.06 -20.62
CA ASN A 7 -7.03 -1.07 -20.01
C ASN A 7 -6.98 -1.04 -18.47
N GLY A 8 -7.48 0.03 -17.83
CA GLY A 8 -7.35 0.25 -16.38
C GLY A 8 -8.49 -0.29 -15.52
N GLY A 9 -9.59 -0.79 -16.11
CA GLY A 9 -10.79 -1.14 -15.35
C GLY A 9 -11.46 0.08 -14.71
N VAL A 10 -12.30 -0.13 -13.68
CA VAL A 10 -13.06 0.92 -12.98
C VAL A 10 -12.15 1.90 -12.22
N ASP A 11 -10.90 1.52 -11.95
CA ASP A 11 -9.95 2.21 -11.07
C ASP A 11 -8.86 2.98 -11.83
N PHE A 12 -9.07 3.33 -13.10
CA PHE A 12 -8.07 4.03 -13.93
C PHE A 12 -7.67 5.42 -13.39
N GLN A 13 -8.48 5.99 -12.50
CA GLN A 13 -8.28 7.30 -11.87
C GLN A 13 -7.48 7.23 -10.57
N ASP A 14 -7.06 6.05 -10.14
CA ASP A 14 -6.35 5.87 -8.88
C ASP A 14 -4.90 6.33 -9.01
N ASP A 15 -4.51 7.26 -8.13
CA ASP A 15 -3.13 7.73 -8.02
C ASP A 15 -2.37 6.81 -7.06
N PHE A 16 -1.12 6.46 -7.42
CA PHE A 16 -0.24 5.63 -6.59
C PHE A 16 1.13 6.29 -6.40
N LEU A 17 1.63 6.26 -5.16
CA LEU A 17 2.97 6.72 -4.79
C LEU A 17 3.68 5.62 -3.97
N TYR A 18 4.89 5.27 -4.40
CA TYR A 18 5.67 4.17 -3.84
C TYR A 18 6.95 4.68 -3.20
N TRP A 19 7.27 4.16 -2.02
CA TRP A 19 8.60 4.31 -1.42
C TRP A 19 9.34 2.99 -1.53
N ILE A 20 10.29 2.95 -2.47
CA ILE A 20 11.13 1.79 -2.72
C ILE A 20 12.45 1.95 -1.97
N ASN A 21 12.76 0.99 -1.12
CA ASN A 21 14.01 0.95 -0.41
C ASN A 21 15.16 0.57 -1.35
N LYS A 22 16.09 1.50 -1.55
CA LYS A 22 17.21 1.32 -2.49
C LYS A 22 18.14 0.16 -2.11
N LYS A 23 18.27 -0.17 -0.82
CA LYS A 23 19.16 -1.23 -0.33
C LYS A 23 18.52 -2.61 -0.48
N THR A 24 17.29 -2.77 -0.02
CA THR A 24 16.57 -4.06 0.00
C THR A 24 15.80 -4.34 -1.29
N LYS A 25 15.61 -3.33 -2.16
CA LYS A 25 14.78 -3.41 -3.38
C LYS A 25 13.31 -3.74 -3.11
N THR A 26 12.82 -3.41 -1.93
CA THR A 26 11.44 -3.67 -1.49
C THR A 26 10.60 -2.40 -1.46
N VAL A 27 9.28 -2.53 -1.59
CA VAL A 27 8.33 -1.45 -1.31
C VAL A 27 8.05 -1.42 0.18
N ASP A 28 8.50 -0.37 0.88
CA ASP A 28 8.29 -0.22 2.32
C ASP A 28 7.00 0.54 2.62
N TYR A 29 6.62 1.49 1.75
CA TYR A 29 5.38 2.23 1.85
C TYR A 29 4.68 2.35 0.48
N LEU A 30 3.36 2.36 0.52
CA LEU A 30 2.49 2.62 -0.62
C LEU A 30 1.38 3.58 -0.21
N ALA A 31 1.26 4.69 -0.91
CA ALA A 31 0.10 5.57 -0.82
C ALA A 31 -0.76 5.41 -2.07
N TYR A 32 -2.07 5.39 -1.90
CA TYR A 32 -2.99 5.39 -3.03
C TYR A 32 -4.29 6.13 -2.75
N ARG A 33 -4.84 6.73 -3.81
CA ARG A 33 -6.16 7.36 -3.84
C ARG A 33 -7.10 6.45 -4.62
N TYR A 34 -8.23 6.10 -4.02
CA TYR A 34 -9.28 5.33 -4.68
C TYR A 34 -10.56 6.17 -4.76
N HIS A 35 -11.38 5.94 -5.78
CA HIS A 35 -12.61 6.71 -6.02
C HIS A 35 -13.90 5.95 -5.73
N THR A 36 -13.82 4.65 -5.46
CA THR A 36 -14.99 3.80 -5.13
C THR A 36 -15.53 4.08 -3.72
N ASN A 37 -16.84 3.89 -3.51
CA ASN A 37 -17.50 4.02 -2.18
C ASN A 37 -17.19 5.34 -1.43
N ASN A 38 -17.44 6.49 -2.08
CA ASN A 38 -17.09 7.85 -1.63
C ASN A 38 -15.59 8.20 -1.65
N GLY A 39 -14.77 7.29 -2.16
CA GLY A 39 -13.35 7.44 -2.33
C GLY A 39 -12.58 7.54 -1.01
N GLY A 40 -11.27 7.76 -1.13
CA GLY A 40 -10.40 7.98 0.01
C GLY A 40 -8.94 7.86 -0.34
N VAL A 41 -8.10 8.08 0.67
CA VAL A 41 -6.67 7.83 0.58
C VAL A 41 -6.26 6.79 1.61
N ARG A 42 -5.28 5.98 1.24
CA ARG A 42 -4.66 4.99 2.13
C ARG A 42 -3.17 5.14 2.12
N PHE A 43 -2.57 4.97 3.29
CA PHE A 43 -1.14 4.82 3.47
C PHE A 43 -0.90 3.42 4.03
N ARG A 44 -0.22 2.60 3.24
CA ARG A 44 0.06 1.21 3.55
C ARG A 44 1.53 1.08 3.95
N VAL A 45 1.76 0.46 5.10
CA VAL A 45 3.09 0.21 5.65
C VAL A 45 3.35 -1.29 5.56
N ALA A 46 4.46 -1.68 4.92
CA ALA A 46 4.88 -3.08 4.90
C ALA A 46 5.50 -3.45 6.25
N ILE A 47 4.99 -4.50 6.89
CA ILE A 47 5.47 -5.03 8.17
C ILE A 47 5.73 -6.53 8.06
N ASN A 48 6.41 -7.11 9.05
CA ASN A 48 6.67 -8.56 9.16
C ASN A 48 7.15 -9.20 7.84
N ARG A 49 8.10 -8.54 7.16
CA ARG A 49 8.64 -9.05 5.89
C ARG A 49 9.46 -10.30 6.13
N ARG A 50 9.16 -11.35 5.37
CA ARG A 50 9.83 -12.65 5.44
C ARG A 50 10.06 -13.20 4.03
N THR A 51 11.20 -13.85 3.84
CA THR A 51 11.47 -14.59 2.62
C THR A 51 11.32 -16.07 2.93
N ILE A 52 10.40 -16.75 2.23
CA ILE A 52 10.14 -18.18 2.38
C ILE A 52 10.36 -18.79 1.00
N ASP A 53 11.28 -19.75 0.89
CA ASP A 53 11.71 -20.41 -0.35
C ASP A 53 11.99 -19.44 -1.51
N GLY A 54 12.67 -18.32 -1.21
CA GLY A 54 13.03 -17.30 -2.21
C GLY A 54 11.91 -16.33 -2.59
N VAL A 55 10.71 -16.47 -2.03
CA VAL A 55 9.57 -15.57 -2.26
C VAL A 55 9.40 -14.63 -1.08
N VAL A 56 9.25 -13.32 -1.36
CA VAL A 56 9.00 -12.30 -0.34
C VAL A 56 7.52 -12.26 0.01
N PHE A 57 7.21 -12.45 1.29
CA PHE A 57 5.91 -12.20 1.90
C PHE A 57 6.05 -11.03 2.87
N GLN A 58 5.00 -10.22 2.96
CA GLN A 58 4.94 -9.13 3.91
C GLN A 58 3.49 -8.89 4.32
N ASP A 59 3.33 -8.55 5.57
CA ASP A 59 2.07 -8.15 6.18
C ASP A 59 1.93 -6.63 6.00
N TYR A 60 0.74 -6.09 6.30
CA TYR A 60 0.50 -4.68 6.08
C TYR A 60 -0.39 -4.05 7.14
N GLU A 61 -0.01 -2.85 7.55
CA GLU A 61 -0.91 -1.92 8.21
C GLU A 61 -1.50 -0.98 7.15
N ASN A 62 -2.80 -0.74 7.20
CA ASN A 62 -3.49 0.17 6.30
C ASN A 62 -4.03 1.35 7.11
N TYR A 63 -3.47 2.52 6.87
CA TYR A 63 -3.88 3.76 7.48
C TYR A 63 -4.77 4.57 6.54
N GLY A 64 -5.71 5.31 7.11
CA GLY A 64 -6.58 6.23 6.39
C GLY A 64 -6.28 7.68 6.77
N ALA A 65 -6.53 8.58 5.80
CA ALA A 65 -6.56 10.02 6.00
C ALA A 65 -7.77 10.63 5.30
N SER A 66 -7.95 11.94 5.45
CA SER A 66 -8.97 12.70 4.73
C SER A 66 -8.80 12.54 3.21
N LYS A 67 -9.91 12.38 2.48
CA LYS A 67 -9.88 12.10 1.03
C LYS A 67 -9.11 13.14 0.19
N ASN A 68 -8.97 14.37 0.68
CA ASN A 68 -8.26 15.44 -0.02
C ASN A 68 -6.78 15.55 0.35
N THR A 69 -6.28 14.74 1.29
CA THR A 69 -4.86 14.75 1.67
C THR A 69 -4.00 14.36 0.46
N PRO A 70 -2.97 15.16 0.11
CA PRO A 70 -1.98 14.80 -0.91
C PRO A 70 -1.25 13.50 -0.56
N LEU A 71 -0.93 12.68 -1.57
CA LEU A 71 -0.33 11.36 -1.31
C LEU A 71 1.09 11.45 -0.74
N ASP A 72 1.84 12.48 -1.10
CA ASP A 72 3.21 12.76 -0.65
C ASP A 72 3.26 13.21 0.81
N GLU A 73 2.24 13.91 1.31
CA GLU A 73 2.12 14.32 2.72
C GLU A 73 1.89 13.14 3.68
N LEU A 74 1.30 12.03 3.21
CA LEU A 74 0.93 10.90 4.06
C LEU A 74 2.12 10.30 4.82
N SER A 75 3.32 10.32 4.22
CA SER A 75 4.53 9.81 4.87
C SER A 75 4.94 10.61 6.10
N GLU A 76 4.74 11.93 6.09
CA GLU A 76 5.03 12.79 7.25
C GLU A 76 3.93 12.67 8.30
N LEU A 77 2.65 12.60 7.89
CA LEU A 77 1.54 12.37 8.82
C LEU A 77 1.69 11.02 9.55
N TYR A 78 2.16 9.98 8.86
CA TYR A 78 2.45 8.69 9.48
C TYR A 78 3.54 8.81 10.55
N LYS A 79 4.66 9.49 10.26
CA LYS A 79 5.75 9.72 11.22
C LYS A 79 5.28 10.49 12.46
N LYS A 80 4.30 11.37 12.31
CA LYS A 80 3.68 12.13 13.41
C LYS A 80 2.61 11.36 14.18
N GLY A 81 2.23 10.16 13.72
CA GLY A 81 1.14 9.38 14.33
C GLY A 81 -0.26 9.95 14.07
N GLU A 82 -0.41 10.80 13.05
CA GLU A 82 -1.65 11.52 12.74
C GLU A 82 -2.59 10.72 11.82
N LEU A 83 -2.13 9.58 11.30
CA LEU A 83 -2.96 8.70 10.48
C LEU A 83 -3.71 7.68 11.35
N LYS A 84 -4.97 7.41 10.98
CA LYS A 84 -5.79 6.40 11.65
C LYS A 84 -5.54 5.01 11.08
N LEU A 85 -5.17 4.04 11.91
CA LEU A 85 -5.14 2.63 11.50
C LEU A 85 -6.56 2.14 11.19
N ILE A 86 -6.79 1.64 9.99
CA ILE A 86 -8.11 1.18 9.50
C ILE A 86 -8.19 -0.34 9.50
N SER A 87 -7.11 -1.00 9.09
CA SER A 87 -7.05 -2.46 9.05
C SER A 87 -5.62 -2.95 9.01
N MET A 88 -5.45 -4.25 9.31
CA MET A 88 -4.20 -4.97 9.13
C MET A 88 -4.42 -6.17 8.21
N ILE A 89 -3.36 -6.58 7.52
CA ILE A 89 -3.27 -7.80 6.72
C ILE A 89 -2.16 -8.64 7.34
N GLU A 90 -2.50 -9.83 7.84
CA GLU A 90 -1.57 -10.75 8.48
C GLU A 90 -1.57 -12.10 7.77
N ASN A 91 -0.43 -12.51 7.20
CA ASN A 91 -0.32 -13.78 6.49
C ASN A 91 0.07 -14.92 7.45
N ASN A 92 -0.85 -15.40 8.28
CA ASN A 92 -0.54 -16.38 9.33
C ASN A 92 -0.17 -17.78 8.80
N PHE A 93 -0.72 -18.19 7.66
CA PHE A 93 -0.50 -19.52 7.08
C PHE A 93 -0.07 -19.40 5.62
N ILE A 94 1.24 -19.50 5.39
CA ILE A 94 1.84 -19.42 4.05
C ILE A 94 2.18 -20.84 3.60
N LYS A 95 1.63 -21.26 2.46
CA LYS A 95 1.97 -22.52 1.80
C LYS A 95 2.47 -22.22 0.39
N ILE A 96 3.69 -22.63 0.11
CA ILE A 96 4.26 -22.55 -1.24
C ILE A 96 4.00 -23.90 -1.91
N LEU A 97 3.40 -23.85 -3.09
CA LEU A 97 3.18 -25.03 -3.93
C LEU A 97 4.31 -25.10 -4.94
N ASN A 98 5.08 -26.18 -4.89
CA ASN A 98 6.00 -26.52 -5.97
C ASN A 98 5.21 -27.34 -7.00
N PRO A 99 5.32 -27.01 -8.30
CA PRO A 99 4.71 -27.80 -9.36
C PRO A 99 5.26 -29.24 -9.42
#